data_AF-A0A9D6S2G1-F1
#
_entry.id   AF-A0A9D6S2G1-F1
#
_cell.length_a   1.000
_cell.length_b   1.000
_cell.length_c   1.000
_cell.angle_alpha   90.00
_cell.angle_beta   90.00
_cell.angle_gamma   90.00
#
_symmetry.space_group_name_H-M   'P 1'
#
loop_
_entity.id
_entity.type
_entity.pdbx_description
1 polymer ?
#
loop_
_entity_poly.entity_id
_entity_poly.type
_entity_poly.pdbx_seq_one_letter_code
_entity_poly.pdbx_strand_id
1 'polypeptide(L)'
;MRKLTITLAAVDIGQSYAFGDVLTLGEGVQRLVAPTFSIAAAVVVIYFLIGAFKYLTSGGDKEAIGGAYRMITHAVIGFVILIFAFLILQFIPQAFGIRFSIF
;
A
#
# COMPACT_ATOMS: atom_id res chain seq x y z
N MET A 1 42.97 29.02 -3.17
CA MET A 1 42.29 27.89 -3.82
C MET A 1 40.92 27.70 -3.15
N ARG A 2 39.84 28.17 -3.77
CA ARG A 2 38.47 28.18 -3.22
C ARG A 2 37.88 26.79 -3.36
N LYS A 3 37.61 26.09 -2.26
CA LYS A 3 36.89 24.80 -2.29
C LYS A 3 35.50 25.06 -2.85
N LEU A 4 35.23 24.58 -4.06
CA LEU A 4 33.89 24.49 -4.63
C LEU A 4 33.18 23.34 -3.91
N THR A 5 32.53 23.66 -2.80
CA THR A 5 31.56 22.77 -2.17
C THR A 5 30.42 22.64 -3.17
N ILE A 6 30.41 21.57 -3.95
CA ILE A 6 29.25 21.19 -4.75
C ILE A 6 28.20 20.74 -3.74
N THR A 7 27.47 21.69 -3.16
CA THR A 7 26.17 21.43 -2.57
C THR A 7 25.35 20.84 -3.69
N LEU A 8 25.16 19.52 -3.67
CA LEU A 8 24.19 18.83 -4.50
C LEU A 8 22.86 19.54 -4.24
N ALA A 9 22.51 20.49 -5.11
CA ALA A 9 21.18 21.05 -5.10
C ALA A 9 20.24 19.85 -5.16
N ALA A 10 19.36 19.74 -4.16
CA ALA A 10 18.23 18.84 -4.26
C ALA A 10 17.65 19.06 -5.67
N VAL A 11 17.61 18.01 -6.49
CA VAL A 11 17.01 18.10 -7.82
C VAL A 11 15.53 18.35 -7.57
N ASP A 12 15.16 19.64 -7.58
CA ASP A 12 13.81 20.10 -7.36
C ASP A 12 13.02 19.88 -8.66
N ILE A 13 12.47 18.66 -8.76
CA ILE A 13 11.62 18.24 -9.87
C ILE A 13 10.24 18.92 -9.82
N GLY A 14 9.89 19.61 -8.73
CA GLY A 14 8.60 20.30 -8.57
C GLY A 14 8.48 21.54 -9.46
N GLN A 15 9.55 22.34 -9.54
CA GLN A 15 9.59 23.59 -10.32
C GLN A 15 9.75 23.38 -11.83
N SER A 16 10.28 22.23 -12.27
CA SER A 16 10.55 21.97 -13.70
C SER A 16 9.41 21.25 -14.44
N TYR A 17 8.45 20.65 -13.71
CA TYR A 17 7.38 19.83 -14.30
C TYR A 17 5.97 20.11 -13.75
N ALA A 18 5.76 21.21 -13.02
CA ALA A 18 4.46 21.66 -12.53
C ALA A 18 3.69 20.60 -11.70
N PHE A 19 4.38 19.90 -10.79
CA PHE A 19 3.77 18.95 -9.84
C PHE A 19 3.51 19.53 -8.43
N GLY A 20 3.80 20.81 -8.16
CA GLY A 20 3.62 21.41 -6.83
C GLY A 20 4.65 20.92 -5.79
N ASP A 21 4.30 20.91 -4.50
CA ASP A 21 5.15 20.60 -3.31
C ASP A 21 5.82 19.20 -3.28
N VAL A 22 5.71 18.39 -4.32
CA VAL A 22 6.43 17.10 -4.40
C VAL A 22 7.86 17.33 -4.88
N LEU A 23 8.75 17.66 -3.95
CA LEU A 23 10.18 17.88 -4.23
C LEU A 23 10.91 16.59 -4.65
N THR A 24 10.34 15.41 -4.41
CA THR A 24 10.97 14.11 -4.74
C THR A 24 9.97 13.03 -5.16
N LEU A 25 10.40 12.07 -5.99
CA LEU A 25 9.63 10.86 -6.31
C LEU A 25 9.16 10.11 -5.05
N GLY A 26 9.95 10.23 -4.00
CA GLY A 26 9.65 9.78 -2.67
C GLY A 26 8.42 10.32 -2.01
N GLU A 27 8.33 11.64 -2.00
CA GLU A 27 7.23 12.34 -1.38
C GLU A 27 5.92 12.09 -2.15
N GLY A 28 6.01 11.96 -3.48
CA GLY A 28 4.89 11.52 -4.31
C GLY A 28 4.41 10.11 -3.97
N VAL A 29 5.34 9.16 -3.80
CA VAL A 29 5.00 7.78 -3.40
C VAL A 29 4.42 7.74 -1.99
N GLN A 30 4.98 8.47 -1.03
CA GLN A 30 4.50 8.48 0.36
C GLN A 30 3.08 9.06 0.48
N ARG A 31 2.76 10.12 -0.27
CA ARG A 31 1.43 10.73 -0.28
C ARG A 31 0.34 9.81 -0.83
N LEU A 32 0.69 8.85 -1.69
CA LEU A 32 -0.26 7.90 -2.28
C LEU A 32 -0.31 6.58 -1.50
N VAL A 33 0.84 6.03 -1.13
CA VAL A 33 0.93 4.69 -0.54
C VAL A 33 0.31 4.64 0.87
N ALA A 34 0.59 5.62 1.73
CA ALA A 34 0.09 5.62 3.10
C ALA A 34 -1.46 5.59 3.21
N PRO A 35 -2.21 6.46 2.50
CA PRO A 35 -3.67 6.40 2.53
C PRO A 35 -4.22 5.15 1.83
N THR A 36 -3.60 4.69 0.73
CA THR A 36 -4.05 3.47 0.02
C THR A 36 -3.96 2.23 0.91
N PHE A 37 -2.86 2.04 1.64
CA PHE A 37 -2.73 0.89 2.55
C PHE A 37 -3.75 0.95 3.69
N SER A 38 -4.00 2.13 4.25
CA SER A 38 -4.99 2.32 5.31
C SER A 38 -6.41 1.97 4.84
N ILE A 39 -6.80 2.44 3.65
CA ILE A 39 -8.10 2.14 3.05
C ILE A 39 -8.20 0.65 2.70
N ALA A 40 -7.17 0.08 2.09
CA ALA A 40 -7.17 -1.31 1.70
C ALA A 40 -7.29 -2.26 2.91
N ALA A 41 -6.58 -1.96 4.01
CA ALA A 41 -6.71 -2.71 5.26
C ALA A 41 -8.14 -2.65 5.81
N ALA A 42 -8.76 -1.47 5.82
CA ALA A 42 -10.15 -1.32 6.26
C ALA A 42 -11.13 -2.12 5.39
N VAL A 43 -10.96 -2.08 4.06
CA VAL A 43 -11.80 -2.82 3.10
C VAL A 43 -11.69 -4.32 3.32
N VAL A 44 -10.47 -4.84 3.53
CA VAL A 44 -10.24 -6.27 3.80
C VAL A 44 -11.02 -6.72 5.04
N VAL A 45 -10.96 -5.94 6.13
CA VAL A 45 -11.68 -6.26 7.37
C VAL A 45 -13.19 -6.28 7.13
N ILE A 46 -13.74 -5.28 6.43
CA ILE A 46 -15.17 -5.23 6.11
C ILE A 46 -15.60 -6.44 5.26
N TYR A 47 -14.82 -6.77 4.23
CA TYR A 47 -15.10 -7.93 3.38
C TYR A 47 -15.05 -9.26 4.15
N PHE A 48 -14.10 -9.39 5.08
CA PHE A 48 -14.00 -10.54 5.95
C PHE A 48 -15.22 -10.66 6.86
N LEU A 49 -15.66 -9.56 7.48
CA LEU A 49 -16.85 -9.55 8.35
C LEU A 49 -18.11 -9.91 7.58
N ILE A 50 -18.31 -9.39 6.37
CA ILE A 50 -19.49 -9.74 5.56
C ILE A 50 -19.46 -11.23 5.18
N GLY A 51 -18.29 -11.76 4.80
CA GLY A 51 -18.13 -13.18 4.51
C GLY A 51 -18.42 -14.07 5.73
N ALA A 52 -17.92 -13.67 6.90
CA ALA A 52 -18.14 -14.38 8.16
C ALA A 52 -19.61 -14.35 8.61
N PHE A 53 -20.26 -13.18 8.54
CA PHE A 53 -21.69 -13.06 8.83
C PHE A 53 -22.52 -13.93 7.89
N LYS A 54 -22.22 -13.88 6.59
CA LYS A 54 -22.91 -14.72 5.60
C LYS A 54 -22.73 -16.20 5.90
N TYR A 55 -21.54 -16.64 6.34
CA TYR A 55 -21.30 -18.01 6.74
C TYR A 55 -22.15 -18.43 7.94
N LEU A 56 -22.22 -17.57 8.98
CA LEU A 56 -23.02 -17.81 10.18
C LEU A 56 -24.53 -17.84 9.88
N THR A 57 -25.03 -16.97 9.00
CA THR A 57 -26.45 -16.91 8.65
C THR A 57 -26.89 -17.93 7.60
N SER A 58 -25.96 -18.67 7.00
CA SER A 58 -26.26 -19.65 5.95
C SER A 58 -27.05 -20.88 6.46
N GLY A 59 -27.13 -21.12 7.78
CA GLY A 59 -28.06 -22.08 8.36
C GLY A 59 -27.94 -23.54 7.91
N GLY A 60 -26.84 -23.92 7.25
CA GLY A 60 -26.62 -25.26 6.69
C GLY A 60 -26.92 -25.40 5.19
N ASP A 61 -27.37 -24.35 4.51
CA ASP A 61 -27.48 -24.35 3.05
C ASP A 61 -26.08 -24.38 2.40
N LYS A 62 -25.83 -25.44 1.62
CA LYS A 62 -24.53 -25.67 0.96
C LYS A 62 -24.20 -24.57 -0.04
N GLU A 63 -25.21 -23.99 -0.69
CA GLU A 63 -24.98 -22.95 -1.71
C GLU A 63 -24.55 -21.63 -1.06
N ALA A 64 -25.28 -21.20 -0.01
CA ALA A 64 -24.92 -20.04 0.80
C ALA A 64 -23.55 -20.19 1.47
N ILE A 65 -23.25 -21.37 2.03
CA ILE A 65 -21.94 -21.69 2.61
C ILE A 65 -20.83 -21.60 1.57
N GLY A 66 -21.04 -22.16 0.38
CA GLY A 66 -20.06 -22.08 -0.71
C GLY A 66 -19.79 -20.64 -1.15
N GLY A 67 -20.82 -19.80 -1.21
CA GLY A 67 -20.70 -18.37 -1.48
C GLY A 67 -19.92 -17.62 -0.39
N ALA A 68 -20.20 -17.91 0.88
CA ALA A 68 -19.51 -17.31 2.02
C ALA A 68 -18.03 -17.70 2.07
N TYR A 69 -17.71 -18.98 1.84
CA TYR A 69 -16.34 -19.46 1.76
C TYR A 69 -15.55 -18.75 0.67
N ARG A 70 -16.11 -18.60 -0.53
CA ARG A 70 -15.45 -17.84 -1.61
C ARG A 70 -15.15 -16.42 -1.17
N MET A 71 -16.10 -15.75 -0.53
CA MET A 71 -15.92 -14.37 -0.06
C MET A 71 -14.81 -14.24 0.97
N ILE A 72 -14.75 -15.16 1.95
CA ILE A 72 -13.69 -15.21 2.95
C ILE A 72 -12.34 -15.45 2.27
N THR A 73 -12.24 -16.42 1.36
CA THR A 73 -10.99 -16.71 0.62
C THR A 73 -10.49 -15.48 -0.14
N HIS A 74 -11.37 -14.73 -0.80
CA HIS A 74 -10.98 -13.50 -1.50
C HIS A 74 -10.47 -12.42 -0.53
N ALA A 75 -11.10 -12.28 0.64
CA ALA A 75 -10.63 -11.36 1.67
C ALA A 75 -9.23 -11.76 2.18
N VAL A 76 -8.99 -13.06 2.40
CA VAL A 76 -7.66 -13.57 2.81
C VAL A 76 -6.62 -13.32 1.71
N ILE A 77 -6.95 -13.58 0.44
CA ILE A 77 -6.03 -13.30 -0.68
C ILE A 77 -5.68 -11.81 -0.73
N GLY A 78 -6.67 -10.92 -0.59
CA GLY A 78 -6.43 -9.48 -0.53
C GLY A 78 -5.52 -9.08 0.62
N PHE A 79 -5.70 -9.67 1.80
CA PHE A 79 -4.83 -9.46 2.94
C PHE A 79 -3.39 -9.92 2.69
N VAL A 80 -3.22 -11.11 2.09
CA VAL A 80 -1.92 -11.65 1.73
C VAL A 80 -1.20 -10.72 0.75
N ILE A 81 -1.91 -10.19 -0.25
CA ILE A 81 -1.36 -9.21 -1.19
C ILE A 81 -0.88 -7.95 -0.47
N LEU A 82 -1.62 -7.44 0.52
CA LEU A 82 -1.17 -6.28 1.31
C LEU A 82 0.13 -6.55 2.06
N ILE A 83 0.27 -7.74 2.65
CA ILE A 83 1.51 -8.15 3.32
C ILE A 83 2.66 -8.17 2.31
N PHE A 84 2.48 -8.82 1.17
CA PHE A 84 3.52 -8.87 0.13
C PHE A 84 3.88 -7.48 -0.41
N ALA A 85 2.88 -6.62 -0.62
CA ALA A 85 3.12 -5.24 -1.05
C ALA A 85 3.94 -4.47 -0.01
N PHE A 86 3.65 -4.63 1.27
CA PHE A 86 4.44 -4.03 2.35
C PHE A 86 5.89 -4.55 2.35
N LEU A 87 6.08 -5.86 2.21
CA LEU A 87 7.40 -6.47 2.09
C LEU A 87 8.17 -5.87 0.90
N ILE A 88 7.58 -5.83 -0.29
CA ILE A 88 8.21 -5.28 -1.49
C ILE A 88 8.62 -3.83 -1.25
N LEU A 89 7.74 -3.01 -0.68
CA LEU A 89 8.02 -1.60 -0.37
C LEU A 89 9.14 -1.41 0.65
N GLN A 90 9.39 -2.38 1.53
CA GLN A 90 10.49 -2.33 2.49
C GLN A 90 11.81 -2.84 1.89
N PHE A 91 11.78 -3.85 1.02
CA PHE A 91 12.97 -4.46 0.42
C PHE A 91 13.52 -3.69 -0.79
N ILE A 92 12.64 -3.11 -1.63
CA ILE A 92 13.05 -2.38 -2.84
C ILE A 92 13.98 -1.18 -2.51
N PRO A 93 13.64 -0.25 -1.59
CA PRO A 93 14.48 0.92 -1.33
C PRO A 93 15.88 0.55 -0.81
N GLN A 94 15.96 -0.51 0.00
CA GLN A 94 17.23 -1.03 0.50
C GLN A 94 18.13 -1.55 -0.62
N ALA A 95 17.56 -2.22 -1.63
CA ALA A 95 18.30 -2.73 -2.78
C ALA A 95 18.82 -1.62 -3.71
N PHE A 96 18.10 -0.50 -3.82
CA PHE A 96 18.49 0.65 -4.65
C PHE A 96 19.36 1.69 -3.91
N GLY A 97 19.69 1.48 -2.63
CA GLY A 97 20.49 2.42 -1.83
C GLY A 97 19.77 3.74 -1.50
N ILE A 98 18.46 3.80 -1.73
CA ILE A 98 17.64 4.98 -1.47
C ILE A 98 16.92 4.76 -0.14
N ARG A 99 17.23 5.57 0.87
CA ARG A 99 16.50 5.53 2.14
C ARG A 99 15.15 6.22 1.99
N PHE A 100 14.16 5.51 1.44
CA PHE A 100 12.77 5.91 1.52
C PHE A 100 12.15 5.41 2.83
N SER A 101 11.90 6.33 3.77
CA SER A 101 11.03 6.07 4.92
C SER A 101 9.61 6.37 4.49
N ILE A 102 8.90 5.32 4.07
CA ILE A 102 7.49 5.40 3.64
C ILE A 102 6.57 5.45 4.88
N PHE A 103 7.12 5.08 6.04
CA PHE A 103 6.53 5.11 7.37
C PHE A 103 7.50 5.76 8.35
#